data_AF-A0A8G0P4T1-F1
#
_entry.id   AF-A0A8G0P4T1-F1
#
_cell.length_a   1.000
_cell.length_b   1.000
_cell.length_c   1.000
_cell.angle_alpha   90.00
_cell.angle_beta   90.00
_cell.angle_gamma   90.00
#
_symmetry.space_group_name_H-M   'P 1'
#
loop_
_entity.id
_entity.type
_entity.pdbx_description
1 polymer ?
#
loop_
_entity_poly.entity_id
_entity_poly.type
_entity_poly.pdbx_seq_one_letter_code
_entity_poly.pdbx_strand_id
1 'polypeptide(L)'
;MNISWSMHIVKKGDTLESVAQKLGISSQTLRQYHNTYCDLKEIIEENHLKGISAILLPSSQEIQEFKEFEKKIRPLTVYHYTTYLIIFINPVTI
;
A
#
# COMPACT_ATOMS: atom_id res chain seq x y z
N MET A 1 16.54 13.80 14.33
CA MET A 1 15.14 13.41 14.04
C MET A 1 14.66 12.51 15.16
N ASN A 2 13.58 12.87 15.85
CA ASN A 2 12.98 12.04 16.89
C ASN A 2 11.89 11.19 16.23
N ILE A 3 12.27 10.07 15.62
CA ILE A 3 11.32 9.20 14.93
C ILE A 3 10.60 8.38 15.99
N SER A 4 9.36 8.76 16.32
CA SER A 4 8.51 7.96 17.20
C SER A 4 7.82 6.90 16.34
N TRP A 5 8.42 5.72 16.30
CA TRP A 5 7.85 4.57 15.60
C TRP A 5 6.57 4.12 16.28
N SER A 6 5.49 3.97 15.51
CA SER A 6 4.25 3.35 15.97
C SER A 6 4.12 1.97 15.35
N MET A 7 3.64 0.99 16.12
CA MET A 7 3.45 -0.38 15.65
C MET A 7 1.99 -0.80 15.84
N HIS A 8 1.44 -1.47 14.84
CA HIS A 8 0.17 -2.17 14.92
C HIS A 8 0.40 -3.64 15.24
N ILE A 9 -0.09 -4.12 16.38
CA ILE A 9 -0.07 -5.55 16.70
C ILE A 9 -1.12 -6.27 15.84
N VAL A 10 -0.67 -7.23 15.04
CA VAL A 10 -1.52 -7.98 14.10
C VAL A 10 -2.52 -8.83 14.88
N LYS A 11 -3.80 -8.68 14.57
CA LYS A 11 -4.88 -9.45 15.20
C LYS A 11 -5.40 -10.53 14.25
N LYS A 12 -6.05 -11.55 14.81
CA LYS A 12 -6.71 -12.59 14.01
C LYS A 12 -7.72 -11.95 13.05
N GLY A 13 -7.53 -12.19 11.75
CA GLY A 13 -8.38 -11.65 10.69
C GLY A 13 -7.90 -10.31 10.12
N ASP A 14 -6.87 -9.67 10.68
CA ASP A 14 -6.21 -8.56 10.00
C ASP A 14 -5.53 -9.07 8.72
N THR A 15 -5.70 -8.29 7.65
CA THR A 15 -4.87 -8.37 6.45
C THR A 15 -4.10 -7.07 6.28
N LEU A 16 -3.05 -7.07 5.47
CA LEU A 16 -2.28 -5.86 5.17
C LEU A 16 -3.19 -4.78 4.56
N GLU A 17 -4.13 -5.17 3.70
CA GLU A 17 -5.14 -4.31 3.11
C GLU A 17 -6.04 -3.67 4.18
N SER A 18 -6.54 -4.48 5.12
CA SER A 18 -7.45 -3.97 6.15
C SER A 18 -6.77 -2.94 7.06
N VAL A 19 -5.47 -3.10 7.32
CA VAL A 19 -4.68 -2.16 8.12
C VAL A 19 -4.38 -0.90 7.31
N ALA A 20 -3.92 -1.05 6.06
CA ALA A 20 -3.65 0.08 5.17
C ALA A 20 -4.91 0.93 4.89
N GLN A 21 -6.07 0.29 4.73
CA GLN A 21 -7.35 0.97 4.53
C GLN A 21 -7.72 1.87 5.72
N LYS A 22 -7.45 1.44 6.96
CA LYS A 22 -7.68 2.27 8.16
C LYS A 22 -6.80 3.53 8.16
N LEU A 23 -5.60 3.43 7.58
CA LEU A 23 -4.68 4.56 7.44
C LEU A 23 -5.01 5.43 6.21
N GLY A 24 -5.76 4.88 5.25
CA GLY A 24 -6.13 5.53 4.00
C GLY A 24 -5.00 5.57 2.96
N ILE A 25 -4.08 4.58 3.02
CA ILE A 25 -3.00 4.38 2.04
C ILE A 25 -3.14 2.99 1.42
N SER A 26 -2.43 2.71 0.32
CA SER A 26 -2.41 1.37 -0.27
C SER A 26 -1.66 0.35 0.60
N SER A 27 -2.05 -0.93 0.49
CA SER A 27 -1.32 -2.03 1.13
C SER A 27 0.12 -2.12 0.62
N GLN A 28 0.37 -1.76 -0.63
CA GLN A 28 1.72 -1.67 -1.20
C GLN A 28 2.58 -0.63 -0.50
N THR A 29 2.08 0.58 -0.27
CA THR A 29 2.81 1.62 0.45
C THR A 29 3.10 1.19 1.88
N LEU A 30 2.12 0.61 2.57
CA LEU A 30 2.33 0.09 3.93
C LEU A 30 3.38 -1.03 3.97
N ARG A 31 3.34 -1.95 2.98
CA ARG A 31 4.34 -3.02 2.82
C ARG A 31 5.74 -2.47 2.65
N GLN A 32 5.89 -1.52 1.72
CA GLN A 32 7.17 -0.92 1.38
C GLN A 32 7.73 -0.16 2.57
N TYR A 33 6.89 0.61 3.27
CA TYR A 33 7.28 1.31 4.49
C TYR A 33 7.80 0.33 5.53
N HIS A 34 7.02 -0.71 5.85
CA HIS A 34 7.41 -1.74 6.78
C HIS A 34 8.75 -2.38 6.39
N ASN A 35 8.87 -2.89 5.17
CA ASN A 35 10.07 -3.59 4.71
C ASN A 35 11.31 -2.69 4.56
N THR A 36 11.14 -1.36 4.54
CA THR A 36 12.23 -0.38 4.44
C THR A 36 12.80 -0.01 5.80
N TYR A 37 11.93 0.12 6.81
CA TYR A 37 12.29 0.65 8.13
C TYR A 37 12.23 -0.38 9.26
N CYS A 38 11.66 -1.57 9.01
CA CYS A 38 11.67 -2.64 9.98
C CYS A 38 13.00 -3.39 9.91
N ASP A 39 13.82 -3.25 10.95
CA ASP A 39 15.08 -3.99 11.10
C ASP A 39 14.87 -5.48 11.45
N LEU A 40 13.61 -5.93 11.61
CA LEU A 40 13.28 -7.31 11.97
C LEU A 40 13.14 -8.19 10.73
N LYS A 41 13.34 -9.51 10.91
CA LYS A 41 13.13 -10.55 9.89
C LYS A 41 11.67 -10.72 9.43
N GLU A 42 10.76 -9.82 9.82
CA GLU A 42 9.33 -9.86 9.52
C GLU A 42 9.03 -9.18 8.16
N ILE A 43 9.77 -9.55 7.11
CA ILE A 43 9.52 -9.04 5.77
C ILE A 43 8.18 -9.53 5.25
N ILE A 44 7.39 -8.62 4.69
CA ILE A 44 6.09 -8.92 4.10
C ILE A 44 6.29 -9.15 2.59
N GLU A 45 6.21 -10.41 2.15
CA GLU A 45 6.45 -10.82 0.75
C GLU A 45 5.17 -10.88 -0.10
N GLU A 46 4.07 -11.45 0.42
CA GLU A 46 2.87 -11.80 -0.37
C GLU A 46 1.56 -11.15 0.12
N ASN A 47 1.58 -9.89 0.55
CA ASN A 47 0.41 -9.14 1.07
C ASN A 47 -0.35 -9.77 2.25
N HIS A 48 0.07 -10.92 2.74
CA HIS A 48 -0.50 -11.58 3.91
C HIS A 48 0.35 -11.35 5.15
N LEU A 49 -0.27 -11.42 6.33
CA LEU A 49 0.40 -11.23 7.61
C LEU A 49 0.72 -12.55 8.32
N LYS A 50 0.77 -13.67 7.57
CA LYS A 50 1.09 -14.98 8.14
C LYS A 50 2.52 -14.97 8.71
N GLY A 51 2.63 -15.16 10.03
CA GLY A 51 3.91 -15.13 10.74
C GLY A 51 4.42 -13.73 11.08
N ILE A 52 3.65 -12.68 10.75
CA ILE A 52 3.96 -11.29 11.09
C ILE A 52 3.20 -10.93 12.37
N SER A 53 3.93 -10.49 13.38
CA SER A 53 3.37 -10.20 14.70
C SER A 53 3.00 -8.72 14.85
N ALA A 54 3.74 -7.85 14.18
CA ALA A 54 3.52 -6.41 14.21
C ALA A 54 3.84 -5.76 12.87
N ILE A 55 3.07 -4.72 12.52
CA ILE A 55 3.34 -3.88 11.36
C ILE A 55 3.80 -2.51 11.84
N LEU A 56 5.02 -2.14 11.48
CA LEU A 56 5.52 -0.78 11.56
C LEU A 56 4.64 0.19 10.76
N LEU A 57 4.17 1.24 11.44
CA LEU A 57 3.29 2.26 10.86
C LEU A 57 4.07 3.56 10.59
N PRO A 58 3.79 4.22 9.47
CA PRO A 58 4.25 5.59 9.23
C PRO A 58 3.62 6.58 10.21
N SER A 59 4.33 7.69 10.44
CA SER A 59 3.81 8.83 11.18
C SER A 59 2.62 9.48 10.46
N SER A 60 1.83 10.28 11.18
CA SER A 60 0.71 11.01 10.59
C SER A 60 1.12 11.94 9.45
N GLN A 61 2.31 12.54 9.52
CA GLN A 61 2.84 13.38 8.45
C GLN A 61 3.14 12.55 7.20
N GLU A 62 3.90 11.47 7.33
CA GLU A 62 4.22 10.56 6.22
C GLU A 62 2.95 9.98 5.58
N ILE A 63 1.93 9.64 6.39
CA ILE A 63 0.62 9.18 5.88
C ILE A 63 -0.01 10.23 4.95
N GLN A 64 0.05 11.52 5.29
CA GLN A 64 -0.50 12.57 4.43
C GLN A 64 0.32 12.73 3.15
N GLU A 65 1.64 12.66 3.24
CA GLU A 65 2.52 12.71 2.07
C GLU A 65 2.24 11.55 1.11
N PHE A 66 2.06 10.33 1.62
CA PHE A 66 1.69 9.17 0.81
C PHE A 66 0.31 9.32 0.16
N LYS A 67 -0.68 9.86 0.87
CA LYS A 67 -2.02 10.11 0.30
C LYS A 67 -1.98 11.07 -0.87
N GLU A 68 -1.26 12.18 -0.73
CA GLU A 68 -1.11 13.17 -1.79
C GLU A 68 -0.33 12.60 -2.99
N PHE A 69 0.72 11.82 -2.73
CA PHE A 69 1.49 11.12 -3.76
C PHE A 69 0.61 10.13 -4.55
N GLU A 70 -0.12 9.27 -3.85
CA GLU A 70 -1.03 8.30 -4.48
C GLU A 70 -2.12 9.02 -5.29
N LYS A 71 -2.69 10.11 -4.78
CA LYS A 71 -3.70 10.90 -5.49
C LYS A 71 -3.16 11.49 -6.78
N LYS A 72 -1.89 11.91 -6.81
CA LYS A 72 -1.22 12.42 -8.01
C LYS A 72 -0.91 11.31 -9.03
N ILE A 73 -0.64 10.08 -8.57
CA ILE A 73 -0.34 8.93 -9.44
C ILE A 73 -1.60 8.21 -9.96
N ARG A 74 -2.68 8.15 -9.17
CA ARG A 74 -3.95 7.51 -9.58
C ARG A 74 -4.47 7.94 -10.96
N PRO A 75 -4.46 9.22 -11.38
CA PRO A 75 -4.86 9.55 -12.75
C PRO A 75 -3.95 8.90 -13.80
N LEU A 76 -2.64 8.78 -13.57
CA LEU A 76 -1.69 8.23 -14.55
C LEU A 76 -1.85 6.70 -14.74
N THR A 77 -2.12 5.95 -13.68
CA THR A 77 -2.39 4.51 -13.78
C THR A 77 -3.77 4.24 -14.39
N VAL A 78 -4.73 5.16 -14.16
CA VAL A 78 -6.04 5.17 -14.81
C VAL A 78 -5.95 5.33 -16.32
N TYR A 79 -5.25 6.37 -16.77
CA TYR A 79 -5.04 6.57 -18.20
C TYR A 79 -4.28 5.41 -18.82
N HIS A 80 -3.28 4.84 -18.15
CA HIS A 80 -2.58 3.65 -18.66
C HIS A 80 -3.57 2.49 -18.84
N TYR A 81 -4.33 2.08 -17.82
CA TYR A 81 -5.26 0.96 -17.97
C TYR A 81 -6.40 1.26 -18.97
N THR A 82 -6.94 2.48 -19.04
CA THR A 82 -8.01 2.80 -20.01
C THR A 82 -7.48 2.79 -21.43
N THR A 83 -6.23 3.23 -21.65
CA THR A 83 -5.62 3.19 -22.98
C THR A 83 -5.43 1.74 -23.43
N TYR A 84 -5.01 0.84 -22.52
CA TYR A 84 -4.93 -0.59 -22.81
C TYR A 84 -6.31 -1.26 -22.95
N LEU A 85 -7.35 -0.81 -22.24
CA LEU A 85 -8.70 -1.34 -22.40
C LEU A 85 -9.33 -0.96 -23.74
N ILE A 86 -9.08 0.25 -24.27
CA ILE A 86 -9.63 0.69 -25.58
C ILE A 86 -9.10 -0.17 -26.74
N ILE A 87 -7.88 -0.73 -26.62
CA ILE A 87 -7.32 -1.62 -27.65
C ILE A 87 -8.08 -2.96 -27.73
N PHE A 88 -8.79 -3.37 -26.67
CA PHE A 88 -9.57 -4.61 -26.64
C PHE A 88 -11.06 -4.43 -27.01
N ILE A 89 -11.53 -3.21 -27.29
CA ILE A 89 -12.93 -2.94 -27.67
C ILE A 89 -13.08 -2.35 -29.08
N ASN A 90 -12.10 -2.59 -29.97
CA ASN A 90 -12.27 -2.33 -31.39
C ASN A 90 -12.27 -3.67 -32.16
N PRO A 91 -13.38 -4.44 -32.16
CA PRO A 91 -13.62 -5.32 -33.28
C PRO A 91 -13.84 -4.40 -34.47
N VAL A 92 -12.84 -4.30 -35.35
CA VAL A 92 -12.99 -3.80 -36.72
C VAL A 92 -14.27 -4.44 -37.26
N THR A 93 -15.30 -3.61 -37.35
CA THR A 93 -16.57 -3.97 -37.94
C THR A 93 -16.54 -3.35 -39.33
N ILE A 94 -16.82 -4.20 -40.32
CA ILE A 94 -16.88 -4.01 -41.78
C ILE A 94 -15.55 -4.31 -42.50
#